data_AF-A0A0C3PGG5-F1
#
_entry.id   AF-A0A0C3PGG5-F1
#
_cell.length_a   1.000
_cell.length_b   1.000
_cell.length_c   1.000
_cell.angle_alpha   90.00
_cell.angle_beta   90.00
_cell.angle_gamma   90.00
#
_symmetry.space_group_name_H-M   'P 1'
#
loop_
_entity.id
_entity.type
_entity.pdbx_description
1 polymer ?
#
loop_
_entity_poly.entity_id
_entity_poly.type
_entity_poly.pdbx_seq_one_letter_code
_entity_poly.pdbx_strand_id
1 'polypeptide(L)'
;MSSLERCLTLASKMVSTYDRSVSLQASSSSSITMAAAQTQYEAANQQHPEFYFDDETIIFLVEDCYFKVHRYFFQRDSEVFRAMFSCPPGDKEPEGRTKETAILLPGVTKFEMTALLRFFYNGPFLRMYESYNSWSLKITTGEWAALLSISTRFAFDKIRARAISVLAPSSHTFNLLDSVDAIVLALKHDVPQWLETAYVLLTLRDEPLDDAEAAKLGLATTVRLARARERFWRAEAAAVASGGRLEEDVRLSAGPFSRWGMRANCPRRARATRVVHDVFWPTSEDGHAACAPRVGHDVFRPLSEDEHAARASSIAS
;
A
#
# COMPACT_ATOMS: atom_id res chain seq x y z
N MET A 1 -13.87 7.26 45.18
CA MET A 1 -13.51 5.96 44.56
C MET A 1 -13.67 6.06 43.06
N SER A 2 -12.56 6.04 42.33
CA SER A 2 -12.54 6.19 40.86
C SER A 2 -13.22 4.99 40.20
N SER A 3 -13.73 5.15 38.97
CA SER A 3 -14.40 4.08 38.22
C SER A 3 -13.51 2.83 38.07
N LEU A 4 -12.19 3.04 38.02
CA LEU A 4 -11.17 2.00 37.96
C LEU A 4 -11.08 1.14 39.24
N GLU A 5 -11.22 1.74 40.43
CA GLU A 5 -11.21 0.97 41.69
C GLU A 5 -12.42 0.03 41.79
N ARG A 6 -13.58 0.44 41.26
CA ARG A 6 -14.78 -0.42 41.23
C ARG A 6 -14.62 -1.59 40.25
N CYS A 7 -14.00 -1.35 39.09
CA CYS A 7 -13.71 -2.40 38.11
C CYS A 7 -12.68 -3.42 38.62
N LEU A 8 -11.61 -2.95 39.29
CA LEU A 8 -10.61 -3.85 39.89
C LEU A 8 -11.20 -4.69 41.03
N THR A 9 -12.10 -4.11 41.83
CA THR A 9 -12.79 -4.86 42.90
C THR A 9 -13.74 -5.92 42.34
N LEU A 10 -14.39 -5.65 41.20
CA LEU A 10 -15.24 -6.63 40.50
C LEU A 10 -14.40 -7.74 39.85
N ALA A 11 -13.24 -7.39 39.26
CA ALA A 11 -12.30 -8.36 38.70
C ALA A 11 -11.73 -9.30 39.78
N SER A 12 -11.30 -8.77 40.93
CA SER A 12 -10.82 -9.59 42.06
C SER A 12 -11.90 -10.51 42.64
N LYS A 13 -13.18 -10.07 42.66
CA LYS A 13 -14.29 -10.93 43.08
C LYS A 13 -14.55 -12.08 42.10
N MET A 14 -14.36 -11.86 40.80
CA MET A 14 -14.52 -12.90 39.78
C MET A 14 -13.35 -13.90 39.77
N VAL A 15 -12.12 -13.45 40.05
CA VAL A 15 -10.95 -14.34 40.18
C VAL A 15 -11.03 -15.19 41.45
N SER A 16 -11.50 -14.61 42.57
CA SER A 16 -11.67 -15.34 43.84
C SER A 16 -12.72 -16.45 43.79
N THR A 17 -13.76 -16.33 42.94
CA THR A 17 -14.75 -17.40 42.77
C THR A 17 -14.20 -18.63 42.04
N TYR A 18 -13.09 -18.50 41.32
CA TYR A 18 -12.46 -19.61 40.60
C TYR A 18 -11.46 -20.41 41.47
N ASP A 19 -10.94 -19.80 42.53
CA ASP A 19 -9.89 -20.38 43.38
C ASP A 19 -10.42 -21.10 44.64
N ARG A 20 -11.73 -21.40 44.67
CA ARG A 20 -12.39 -22.02 45.85
C ARG A 20 -12.30 -23.54 45.90
N SER A 21 -11.36 -24.15 45.16
CA SER A 21 -11.14 -25.61 45.14
C SER A 21 -9.78 -26.08 45.68
N VAL A 22 -8.99 -25.22 46.32
CA VAL A 22 -7.77 -25.65 47.03
C VAL A 22 -7.73 -25.06 48.44
N SER A 23 -8.24 -25.83 49.40
CA SER A 23 -7.97 -25.60 50.83
C SER A 23 -6.59 -26.13 51.19
N LEU A 24 -5.76 -25.35 51.90
CA LEU A 24 -4.96 -25.81 53.06
C LEU A 24 -4.21 -24.66 53.77
N GLN A 25 -4.56 -24.53 55.05
CA GLN A 25 -3.83 -23.99 56.22
C GLN A 25 -2.53 -23.18 56.00
N ALA A 26 -2.51 -21.96 56.54
CA ALA A 26 -1.41 -21.49 57.40
C ALA A 26 -1.86 -20.30 58.26
N SER A 27 -1.54 -20.41 59.55
CA SER A 27 -1.87 -19.47 60.62
C SER A 27 -0.91 -18.28 60.67
N SER A 28 -1.44 -17.18 61.22
CA SER A 28 -0.79 -16.17 62.07
C SER A 28 0.37 -15.31 61.53
N SER A 29 0.13 -14.00 61.68
CA SER A 29 1.11 -12.95 61.98
C SER A 29 1.98 -12.46 60.84
N SER A 30 1.51 -11.40 60.15
CA SER A 30 2.33 -10.23 59.79
C SER A 30 1.40 -9.12 59.29
N SER A 31 1.17 -8.10 60.11
CA SER A 31 0.53 -6.85 59.69
C SER A 31 1.51 -6.07 58.80
N ILE A 32 1.68 -6.53 57.55
CA ILE A 32 2.29 -5.74 56.51
C ILE A 32 1.20 -4.76 56.04
N THR A 33 1.39 -3.48 56.32
CA THR A 33 0.50 -2.44 55.80
C THR A 33 0.48 -2.52 54.28
N MET A 34 -0.70 -2.50 53.66
CA MET A 34 -0.84 -2.60 52.19
C MET A 34 0.04 -1.59 51.44
N ALA A 35 0.27 -0.41 52.03
CA ALA A 35 1.17 0.61 51.50
C ALA A 35 2.62 0.13 51.39
N ALA A 36 3.17 -0.55 52.40
CA ALA A 36 4.53 -1.09 52.38
C ALA A 36 4.66 -2.30 51.43
N ALA A 37 3.61 -3.12 51.31
CA ALA A 37 3.54 -4.18 50.31
C ALA A 37 3.47 -3.63 48.87
N GLN A 38 2.77 -2.52 48.64
CA GLN A 38 2.74 -1.83 47.35
C GLN A 38 4.10 -1.24 46.96
N THR A 39 4.81 -0.61 47.89
CA THR A 39 6.15 -0.06 47.63
C THR A 39 7.18 -1.16 47.33
N GLN A 40 7.04 -2.34 47.95
CA GLN A 40 7.89 -3.51 47.64
C GLN A 40 7.56 -4.14 46.28
N TYR A 41 6.30 -4.12 45.83
CA TYR A 41 5.91 -4.63 44.51
C TYR A 41 6.43 -3.73 43.37
N GLU A 42 6.41 -2.41 43.54
CA GLU A 42 6.92 -1.47 42.52
C GLU A 42 8.43 -1.56 42.28
N ALA A 43 9.21 -1.83 43.33
CA ALA A 43 10.66 -1.97 43.23
C ALA A 43 11.12 -3.28 42.55
N ALA A 44 10.23 -4.26 42.40
CA ALA A 44 10.49 -5.55 41.76
C ALA A 44 9.83 -5.71 40.38
N ASN A 45 9.12 -4.67 39.90
CA ASN A 45 8.42 -4.73 38.62
C ASN A 45 9.41 -4.66 37.46
N GLN A 46 9.66 -5.81 36.83
CA GLN A 46 10.39 -5.89 35.58
C GLN A 46 9.43 -5.61 34.41
N GLN A 47 9.82 -4.68 33.55
CA GLN A 47 9.15 -4.50 32.27
C GLN A 47 9.32 -5.77 31.44
N HIS A 48 8.23 -6.26 30.83
CA HIS A 48 8.34 -7.42 29.96
C HIS A 48 9.22 -7.06 28.75
N PRO A 49 10.28 -7.82 28.45
CA PRO A 49 11.25 -7.44 27.42
C PRO A 49 10.65 -7.34 26.01
N GLU A 50 9.53 -8.03 25.77
CA GLU A 50 8.84 -8.04 24.46
C GLU A 50 7.52 -7.26 24.46
N PHE A 51 6.89 -7.05 25.62
CA PHE A 51 5.51 -6.57 25.72
C PHE A 51 5.40 -5.38 26.69
N TYR A 52 6.40 -4.50 26.64
CA TYR A 52 6.38 -3.20 27.29
C TYR A 52 6.55 -2.12 26.21
N PHE A 53 5.43 -1.65 25.68
CA PHE A 53 5.42 -0.69 24.58
C PHE A 53 5.33 0.73 25.12
N ASP A 54 6.20 1.61 24.62
CA ASP A 54 6.09 3.06 24.80
C ASP A 54 5.06 3.59 23.78
N ASP A 55 3.77 3.30 24.04
CA ASP A 55 2.68 3.54 23.08
C ASP A 55 2.27 5.01 23.07
N GLU A 56 3.04 5.80 22.33
CA GLU A 56 2.81 7.22 22.20
C GLU A 56 1.87 7.54 21.04
N THR A 57 0.90 8.40 21.28
CA THR A 57 0.11 9.00 20.20
C THR A 57 0.86 10.18 19.59
N ILE A 58 0.79 10.32 18.27
CA ILE A 58 1.30 11.43 17.49
C ILE A 58 0.16 12.16 16.77
N ILE A 59 0.28 13.47 16.61
CA ILE A 59 -0.69 14.32 15.91
C ILE A 59 -0.09 14.78 14.57
N PHE A 60 -0.73 14.40 13.47
CA PHE A 60 -0.45 14.90 12.13
C PHE A 60 -1.47 15.95 11.71
N LEU A 61 -1.02 16.96 10.97
CA LEU A 61 -1.89 17.89 10.25
C LEU A 61 -1.82 17.59 8.76
N VAL A 62 -2.95 17.19 8.18
CA VAL A 62 -3.10 16.87 6.75
C VAL A 62 -4.22 17.73 6.18
N GLU A 63 -3.89 18.56 5.19
CA GLU A 63 -4.77 19.63 4.70
C GLU A 63 -5.23 20.52 5.87
N ASP A 64 -6.51 20.46 6.21
CA ASP A 64 -7.17 21.22 7.27
C ASP A 64 -7.60 20.33 8.47
N CYS A 65 -7.14 19.08 8.55
CA CYS A 65 -7.57 18.11 9.54
C CYS A 65 -6.43 17.55 10.39
N TYR A 66 -6.66 17.49 11.71
CA TYR A 66 -5.75 16.86 12.67
C TYR A 66 -6.07 15.37 12.83
N PHE A 67 -5.05 14.52 12.70
CA PHE A 67 -5.12 13.09 12.91
C PHE A 67 -4.27 12.71 14.12
N LYS A 68 -4.92 12.27 15.21
CA LYS A 68 -4.23 11.74 16.40
C LYS A 68 -4.22 10.20 16.34
N VAL A 69 -3.04 9.60 16.22
CA VAL A 69 -2.85 8.17 15.90
C VAL A 69 -1.65 7.59 16.65
N HIS A 70 -1.55 6.25 16.75
CA HIS A 70 -0.41 5.61 17.41
C HIS A 70 0.87 5.73 16.56
N ARG A 71 1.95 6.23 17.19
CA ARG A 71 3.27 6.44 16.57
C ARG A 71 3.88 5.14 16.06
N TYR A 72 3.59 4.03 16.75
CA TYR A 72 4.09 2.70 16.45
C TYR A 72 3.91 2.26 14.99
N PHE A 73 2.72 2.47 14.40
CA PHE A 73 2.46 2.03 13.01
C PHE A 73 3.38 2.72 11.99
N PHE A 74 3.67 4.00 12.21
CA PHE A 74 4.51 4.81 11.34
C PHE A 74 5.98 4.42 11.49
N GLN A 75 6.47 4.25 12.73
CA GLN A 75 7.84 3.80 13.01
C GLN A 75 8.13 2.39 12.47
N ARG A 76 7.15 1.49 12.61
CA ARG A 76 7.30 0.08 12.20
C ARG A 76 7.38 -0.06 10.69
N ASP A 77 6.48 0.62 9.98
CA ASP A 77 6.24 0.34 8.55
C ASP A 77 6.88 1.37 7.61
N SER A 78 7.41 2.50 8.10
CA SER A 78 8.11 3.51 7.29
C SER A 78 9.47 3.87 7.85
N GLU A 79 10.47 3.82 6.98
CA GLU A 79 11.83 4.22 7.33
C GLU A 79 11.98 5.73 7.51
N VAL A 80 11.23 6.52 6.72
CA VAL A 80 11.20 7.99 6.83
C VAL A 80 10.70 8.39 8.20
N PHE A 81 9.57 7.83 8.64
CA PHE A 81 9.02 8.14 9.96
C PHE A 81 9.92 7.60 11.07
N ARG A 82 10.49 6.40 10.92
CA ARG A 82 11.47 5.86 11.88
C ARG A 82 12.64 6.81 12.07
N ALA A 83 13.24 7.29 10.99
CA ALA A 83 14.36 8.24 11.03
C ALA A 83 13.95 9.58 11.65
N MET A 84 12.83 10.17 11.19
CA MET A 84 12.27 11.42 11.71
C MET A 84 12.05 11.35 13.23
N PHE A 85 11.56 10.22 13.71
CA PHE A 85 11.29 9.98 15.13
C PHE A 85 12.53 9.63 15.97
N SER A 86 13.65 9.27 15.34
CA SER A 86 14.93 9.03 16.02
C SER A 86 15.79 10.28 16.17
N CYS A 87 15.46 11.36 15.46
CA CYS A 87 16.13 12.64 15.65
C CYS A 87 15.89 13.18 17.07
N PRO A 88 16.93 13.61 17.80
CA PRO A 88 16.76 14.23 19.10
C PRO A 88 15.88 15.48 18.94
N PRO A 89 14.91 15.72 19.85
CA PRO A 89 14.25 17.02 19.89
C PRO A 89 15.34 18.07 20.14
N GLY A 90 15.37 19.13 19.32
CA GLY A 90 16.24 20.29 19.58
C GLY A 90 15.78 21.05 20.84
N ASP A 91 16.12 22.34 20.93
CA ASP A 91 15.67 23.19 22.05
C ASP A 91 14.15 23.48 22.08
N LYS A 92 13.37 22.85 21.18
CA LYS A 92 11.92 23.02 21.04
C LYS A 92 11.17 21.83 21.63
N GLU A 93 9.91 22.07 21.99
CA GLU A 93 8.96 21.02 22.39
C GLU A 93 8.92 19.88 21.35
N PRO A 94 8.81 18.61 21.79
CA PRO A 94 8.77 17.47 20.89
C PRO A 94 7.59 17.55 19.92
N GLU A 95 7.88 17.30 18.64
CA GLU A 95 6.91 17.38 17.56
C GLU A 95 5.77 16.36 17.70
N GLY A 96 4.59 16.77 17.27
CA GLY A 96 3.38 15.96 17.18
C GLY A 96 2.71 15.62 18.51
N ARG A 97 3.07 16.29 19.62
CA ARG A 97 2.43 16.08 20.94
C ARG A 97 1.14 16.88 21.12
N THR A 98 1.11 18.11 20.63
CA THR A 98 -0.06 18.99 20.71
C THR A 98 -0.52 19.40 19.32
N LYS A 99 -1.60 20.18 19.22
CA LYS A 99 -2.09 20.67 17.92
C LYS A 99 -1.15 21.73 17.36
N GLU A 100 -0.53 22.52 18.23
CA GLU A 100 0.40 23.59 17.89
C GLU A 100 1.74 23.02 17.39
N THR A 101 2.13 21.84 17.87
CA THR A 101 3.33 21.12 17.40
C THR A 101 3.01 20.00 16.41
N ALA A 102 1.80 19.96 15.84
CA ALA A 102 1.38 18.89 14.93
C ALA A 102 2.31 18.77 13.70
N ILE A 103 2.67 17.54 13.34
CA ILE A 103 3.55 17.28 12.20
C ILE A 103 2.77 17.51 10.91
N LEU A 104 3.18 18.50 10.12
CA LEU A 104 2.58 18.81 8.84
C LEU A 104 3.01 17.78 7.78
N LEU A 105 2.06 17.18 7.07
CA LEU A 105 2.35 16.31 5.93
C LEU A 105 1.94 17.01 4.62
N PRO A 106 2.80 17.85 4.03
CA PRO A 106 2.46 18.60 2.83
C PRO A 106 2.25 17.68 1.63
N GLY A 107 1.23 17.98 0.83
CA GLY A 107 0.90 17.24 -0.40
C GLY A 107 0.37 15.82 -0.17
N VAL A 108 -0.13 15.54 1.03
CA VAL A 108 -0.96 14.37 1.36
C VAL A 108 -2.39 14.85 1.49
N THR A 109 -3.32 14.12 0.89
CA THR A 109 -4.76 14.40 1.02
C THR A 109 -5.35 13.73 2.24
N LYS A 110 -6.44 14.28 2.79
CA LYS A 110 -7.22 13.61 3.86
C LYS A 110 -7.65 12.20 3.47
N PHE A 111 -7.95 11.99 2.19
CA PHE A 111 -8.35 10.68 1.67
C PHE A 111 -7.20 9.66 1.75
N GLU A 112 -5.99 10.03 1.33
CA GLU A 112 -4.80 9.18 1.43
C GLU A 112 -4.45 8.84 2.87
N MET A 113 -4.46 9.83 3.77
CA MET A 113 -4.22 9.59 5.19
C MET A 113 -5.28 8.65 5.78
N THR A 114 -6.57 8.88 5.47
CA THR A 114 -7.66 8.03 5.94
C THR A 114 -7.53 6.60 5.42
N ALA A 115 -7.17 6.41 4.15
CA ALA A 115 -6.94 5.08 3.57
C ALA A 115 -5.79 4.34 4.27
N LEU A 116 -4.68 5.03 4.56
CA LEU A 116 -3.55 4.48 5.31
C LEU A 116 -3.95 4.05 6.73
N LEU A 117 -4.68 4.90 7.45
CA LEU A 117 -5.13 4.58 8.81
C LEU A 117 -6.13 3.43 8.81
N ARG A 118 -7.08 3.40 7.86
CA ARG A 118 -7.98 2.26 7.67
C ARG A 118 -7.18 0.98 7.43
N PHE A 119 -6.10 1.03 6.65
CA PHE A 119 -5.23 -0.11 6.44
C PHE A 119 -4.53 -0.56 7.73
N PHE A 120 -3.98 0.36 8.53
CA PHE A 120 -3.31 0.03 9.80
C PHE A 120 -4.24 -0.58 10.85
N TYR A 121 -5.38 0.06 11.11
CA TYR A 121 -6.27 -0.36 12.18
C TYR A 121 -7.18 -1.53 11.78
N ASN A 122 -7.46 -1.70 10.49
CA ASN A 122 -8.31 -2.80 10.02
C ASN A 122 -7.53 -3.95 9.39
N GLY A 123 -6.20 -3.86 9.25
CA GLY A 123 -5.34 -4.87 8.61
C GLY A 123 -5.57 -6.32 9.06
N PRO A 124 -5.63 -6.61 10.38
CA PRO A 124 -5.93 -7.96 10.87
C PRO A 124 -7.32 -8.47 10.47
N PHE A 125 -8.33 -7.59 10.48
CA PHE A 125 -9.70 -7.92 10.10
C PHE A 125 -9.85 -8.13 8.59
N LEU A 126 -9.11 -7.38 7.78
CA LEU A 126 -9.08 -7.53 6.31
C LEU A 126 -8.58 -8.92 5.89
N ARG A 127 -7.60 -9.48 6.61
CA ARG A 127 -7.04 -10.81 6.31
C ARG A 127 -7.95 -11.97 6.73
N MET A 128 -8.78 -11.78 7.76
CA MET A 128 -9.69 -12.81 8.27
C MET A 128 -11.00 -12.90 7.47
N TYR A 129 -11.50 -11.76 6.96
CA TYR A 129 -12.79 -11.65 6.28
C TYR A 129 -12.73 -11.68 4.75
N GLU A 130 -11.57 -11.92 4.12
CA GLU A 130 -11.51 -12.22 2.67
C GLU A 130 -12.47 -13.38 2.28
N SER A 131 -12.84 -14.25 3.24
CA SER A 131 -13.76 -15.40 3.04
C SER A 131 -15.25 -15.08 3.16
N TYR A 132 -15.66 -13.98 3.80
CA TYR A 132 -17.07 -13.64 3.99
C TYR A 132 -17.28 -12.27 3.39
N ASN A 133 -18.12 -12.18 2.35
CA ASN A 133 -18.49 -11.00 1.56
C ASN A 133 -19.02 -9.81 2.40
N SER A 134 -18.22 -9.31 3.34
CA SER A 134 -18.54 -8.19 4.22
C SER A 134 -18.34 -6.92 3.43
N TRP A 135 -19.45 -6.40 2.92
CA TRP A 135 -19.54 -5.21 2.07
C TRP A 135 -18.94 -3.96 2.75
N SER A 136 -18.79 -3.95 4.08
CA SER A 136 -18.29 -2.79 4.84
C SER A 136 -16.75 -2.67 4.92
N LEU A 137 -15.99 -3.69 4.48
CA LEU A 137 -14.53 -3.76 4.66
C LEU A 137 -13.74 -3.88 3.34
N LYS A 138 -14.38 -3.81 2.17
CA LYS A 138 -13.65 -3.85 0.91
C LYS A 138 -12.95 -2.52 0.65
N ILE A 139 -11.62 -2.54 0.68
CA ILE A 139 -10.80 -1.42 0.19
C ILE A 139 -11.09 -1.24 -1.30
N THR A 140 -11.54 -0.04 -1.67
CA THR A 140 -11.88 0.36 -3.04
C THR A 140 -10.63 0.52 -3.90
N THR A 141 -10.77 0.49 -5.23
CA THR A 141 -9.65 0.80 -6.16
C THR A 141 -9.05 2.18 -5.85
N GLY A 142 -9.89 3.17 -5.54
CA GLY A 142 -9.43 4.52 -5.18
C GLY A 142 -8.59 4.53 -3.90
N GLU A 143 -9.00 3.79 -2.86
CA GLU A 143 -8.21 3.65 -1.64
C GLU A 143 -6.88 2.91 -1.91
N TRP A 144 -6.86 1.88 -2.76
CA TRP A 144 -5.60 1.23 -3.15
C TRP A 144 -4.66 2.18 -3.92
N ALA A 145 -5.19 3.01 -4.81
CA ALA A 145 -4.39 4.02 -5.51
C ALA A 145 -3.84 5.09 -4.53
N ALA A 146 -4.65 5.48 -3.55
CA ALA A 146 -4.23 6.38 -2.47
C ALA A 146 -3.15 5.73 -1.58
N LEU A 147 -3.29 4.44 -1.25
CA LEU A 147 -2.27 3.66 -0.54
C LEU A 147 -0.98 3.57 -1.35
N LEU A 148 -1.04 3.34 -2.66
CA LEU A 148 0.14 3.36 -3.53
C LEU A 148 0.83 4.73 -3.47
N SER A 149 0.07 5.82 -3.56
CA SER A 149 0.60 7.18 -3.51
C SER A 149 1.32 7.50 -2.19
N ILE A 150 0.64 7.32 -1.04
CA ILE A 150 1.21 7.64 0.27
C ILE A 150 2.36 6.70 0.64
N SER A 151 2.26 5.41 0.28
CA SER A 151 3.32 4.44 0.56
C SER A 151 4.60 4.70 -0.24
N THR A 152 4.47 5.20 -1.47
CA THR A 152 5.61 5.64 -2.28
C THR A 152 6.26 6.88 -1.69
N ARG A 153 5.47 7.85 -1.23
CA ARG A 153 5.97 9.12 -0.71
C ARG A 153 6.76 8.98 0.60
N PHE A 154 6.28 8.13 1.51
CA PHE A 154 6.88 7.96 2.84
C PHE A 154 7.58 6.61 3.04
N ALA A 155 7.93 5.92 1.95
CA ALA A 155 8.65 4.64 1.99
C ALA A 155 7.97 3.58 2.92
N PHE A 156 6.67 3.35 2.73
CA PHE A 156 5.96 2.22 3.34
C PHE A 156 6.06 0.98 2.45
N ASP A 157 7.23 0.36 2.36
CA ASP A 157 7.56 -0.63 1.31
C ASP A 157 6.60 -1.83 1.27
N LYS A 158 6.23 -2.37 2.44
CA LYS A 158 5.30 -3.51 2.52
C LYS A 158 3.91 -3.14 2.01
N ILE A 159 3.45 -1.92 2.31
CA ILE A 159 2.15 -1.41 1.86
C ILE A 159 2.21 -1.14 0.36
N ARG A 160 3.31 -0.53 -0.12
CA ARG A 160 3.56 -0.30 -1.54
C ARG A 160 3.54 -1.60 -2.32
N ALA A 161 4.28 -2.62 -1.89
CA ALA A 161 4.30 -3.94 -2.52
C ALA A 161 2.91 -4.58 -2.57
N ARG A 162 2.12 -4.46 -1.49
CA ARG A 162 0.75 -4.96 -1.47
C ARG A 162 -0.14 -4.20 -2.45
N ALA A 163 -0.10 -2.87 -2.46
CA ALA A 163 -0.87 -2.06 -3.40
C ALA A 163 -0.51 -2.37 -4.86
N ILE A 164 0.79 -2.54 -5.15
CA ILE A 164 1.29 -2.94 -6.48
C ILE A 164 0.70 -4.31 -6.88
N SER A 165 0.67 -5.27 -5.97
CA SER A 165 0.15 -6.62 -6.26
C SER A 165 -1.36 -6.63 -6.52
N VAL A 166 -2.13 -5.77 -5.85
CA VAL A 166 -3.59 -5.73 -5.95
C VAL A 166 -4.07 -4.96 -7.17
N LEU A 167 -3.38 -3.86 -7.50
CA LEU A 167 -3.72 -3.01 -8.65
C LEU A 167 -3.07 -3.46 -9.96
N ALA A 168 -2.25 -4.51 -9.94
CA ALA A 168 -1.53 -4.97 -11.12
C ALA A 168 -2.51 -5.24 -12.28
N PRO A 169 -2.25 -4.66 -13.47
CA PRO A 169 -3.09 -4.93 -14.62
C PRO A 169 -3.09 -6.43 -14.91
N SER A 170 -4.28 -7.01 -15.07
CA SER A 170 -4.43 -8.41 -15.43
C SER A 170 -5.48 -8.60 -16.51
N SER A 171 -5.29 -9.62 -17.35
CA SER A 171 -6.23 -10.00 -18.39
C SER A 171 -7.41 -10.83 -17.86
N HIS A 172 -7.54 -10.97 -16.54
CA HIS A 172 -8.59 -11.75 -15.93
C HIS A 172 -9.85 -10.89 -15.72
N THR A 173 -11.00 -11.55 -15.56
CA THR A 173 -12.38 -11.00 -15.53
C THR A 173 -12.62 -9.88 -14.52
N PHE A 174 -11.67 -9.58 -13.63
CA PHE A 174 -11.80 -8.56 -12.59
C PHE A 174 -10.56 -7.66 -12.56
N ASN A 175 -10.33 -6.92 -13.65
CA ASN A 175 -9.31 -5.89 -13.64
C ASN A 175 -9.81 -4.72 -12.77
N LEU A 176 -9.16 -4.47 -11.63
CA LEU A 176 -9.59 -3.44 -10.68
C LEU A 176 -9.38 -2.03 -11.23
N LEU A 177 -8.46 -1.87 -12.18
CA LEU A 177 -8.01 -0.61 -12.71
C LEU A 177 -8.06 -0.66 -14.24
N ASP A 178 -8.55 0.42 -14.85
CA ASP A 178 -8.48 0.55 -16.30
C ASP A 178 -7.02 0.59 -16.79
N SER A 179 -6.78 0.13 -18.02
CA SER A 179 -5.42 0.05 -18.55
C SER A 179 -4.76 1.43 -18.73
N VAL A 180 -5.55 2.48 -19.02
CA VAL A 180 -5.04 3.85 -19.10
C VAL A 180 -4.65 4.35 -17.72
N ASP A 181 -5.53 4.20 -16.74
CA ASP A 181 -5.26 4.63 -15.36
C ASP A 181 -4.08 3.84 -14.75
N ALA A 182 -3.89 2.58 -15.13
CA ALA A 182 -2.73 1.77 -14.75
C ALA A 182 -1.42 2.32 -15.30
N ILE A 183 -1.38 2.78 -16.55
CA ILE A 183 -0.19 3.45 -17.13
C ILE A 183 0.10 4.75 -16.38
N VAL A 184 -0.93 5.56 -16.16
CA VAL A 184 -0.79 6.85 -15.46
C VAL A 184 -0.23 6.64 -14.06
N LEU A 185 -0.80 5.69 -13.29
CA LEU A 185 -0.30 5.36 -11.95
C LEU A 185 1.08 4.73 -11.98
N ALA A 186 1.38 3.87 -12.96
CA ALA A 186 2.69 3.26 -13.12
C ALA A 186 3.79 4.29 -13.37
N LEU A 187 3.53 5.26 -14.25
CA LEU A 187 4.47 6.34 -14.53
C LEU A 187 4.60 7.29 -13.33
N LYS A 188 3.50 7.64 -12.68
CA LYS A 188 3.47 8.55 -11.53
C LYS A 188 4.19 7.99 -10.30
N HIS A 189 4.09 6.68 -10.06
CA HIS A 189 4.61 6.02 -8.86
C HIS A 189 5.79 5.09 -9.13
N ASP A 190 6.42 5.19 -10.31
CA ASP A 190 7.57 4.37 -10.75
C ASP A 190 7.33 2.86 -10.57
N VAL A 191 6.33 2.33 -11.28
CA VAL A 191 5.93 0.92 -11.28
C VAL A 191 6.05 0.34 -12.70
N PRO A 192 7.28 0.23 -13.25
CA PRO A 192 7.50 -0.11 -14.67
C PRO A 192 6.95 -1.49 -15.06
N GLN A 193 6.85 -2.42 -14.12
CA GLN A 193 6.32 -3.77 -14.34
C GLN A 193 4.86 -3.81 -14.82
N TRP A 194 4.10 -2.73 -14.63
CA TRP A 194 2.72 -2.61 -15.13
C TRP A 194 2.66 -2.19 -16.60
N LEU A 195 3.68 -1.47 -17.09
CA LEU A 195 3.63 -0.77 -18.38
C LEU A 195 3.47 -1.74 -19.55
N GLU A 196 4.29 -2.79 -19.62
CA GLU A 196 4.21 -3.77 -20.70
C GLU A 196 2.80 -4.38 -20.80
N THR A 197 2.27 -4.86 -19.66
CA THR A 197 0.95 -5.50 -19.63
C THR A 197 -0.14 -4.51 -20.03
N ALA A 198 -0.11 -3.28 -19.51
CA ALA A 198 -1.12 -2.27 -19.83
C ALA A 198 -1.06 -1.82 -21.30
N TYR A 199 0.13 -1.63 -21.87
CA TYR A 199 0.29 -1.33 -23.29
C TYR A 199 -0.20 -2.46 -24.19
N VAL A 200 0.06 -3.72 -23.82
CA VAL A 200 -0.44 -4.89 -24.55
C VAL A 200 -1.96 -4.95 -24.51
N LEU A 201 -2.57 -4.76 -23.35
CA LEU A 201 -4.03 -4.75 -23.22
C LEU A 201 -4.66 -3.63 -24.07
N LEU A 202 -4.10 -2.42 -24.04
CA LEU A 202 -4.54 -1.33 -24.89
C LEU A 202 -4.25 -1.55 -26.37
N THR A 203 -3.25 -2.35 -26.73
CA THR A 203 -2.98 -2.69 -28.14
C THR A 203 -4.01 -3.68 -28.68
N LEU A 204 -4.42 -4.64 -27.83
CA LEU A 204 -5.40 -5.67 -28.16
C LEU A 204 -6.86 -5.20 -28.14
N ARG A 205 -7.15 -4.08 -27.47
CA ARG A 205 -8.51 -3.50 -27.38
C ARG A 205 -9.08 -3.23 -28.78
N ASP A 206 -10.34 -3.60 -29.01
CA ASP A 206 -11.01 -3.36 -30.29
C ASP A 206 -11.27 -1.86 -30.50
N GLU A 207 -11.71 -1.16 -29.45
CA GLU A 207 -11.98 0.27 -29.50
C GLU A 207 -10.69 1.12 -29.60
N PRO A 208 -10.66 2.15 -30.46
CA PRO A 208 -9.56 3.10 -30.53
C PRO A 208 -9.45 3.90 -29.22
N LEU A 209 -8.32 4.61 -29.05
CA LEU A 209 -8.19 5.56 -27.95
C LEU A 209 -9.11 6.76 -28.17
N ASP A 210 -9.75 7.20 -27.09
CA ASP A 210 -10.52 8.45 -27.11
C ASP A 210 -9.63 9.66 -26.76
N ASP A 211 -10.17 10.87 -26.99
CA ASP A 211 -9.45 12.12 -26.75
C ASP A 211 -9.13 12.34 -25.25
N ALA A 212 -9.97 11.83 -24.35
CA ALA A 212 -9.79 11.97 -22.90
C ALA A 212 -8.67 11.05 -22.38
N GLU A 213 -8.60 9.82 -22.87
CA GLU A 213 -7.53 8.85 -22.63
C GLU A 213 -6.21 9.36 -23.21
N ALA A 214 -6.24 9.90 -24.44
CA ALA A 214 -5.07 10.51 -25.07
C ALA A 214 -4.51 11.68 -24.25
N ALA A 215 -5.39 12.51 -23.68
CA ALA A 215 -5.00 13.59 -22.79
C ALA A 215 -4.35 13.08 -21.49
N LYS A 216 -4.88 12.00 -20.90
CA LYS A 216 -4.31 11.36 -19.69
C LYS A 216 -2.93 10.74 -19.94
N LEU A 217 -2.73 10.06 -21.06
CA LEU A 217 -1.48 9.35 -21.39
C LEU A 217 -0.35 10.28 -21.82
N GLY A 218 -0.71 11.46 -22.34
CA GLY A 218 0.22 12.42 -22.93
C GLY A 218 0.63 12.04 -24.35
N LEU A 219 1.03 13.06 -25.12
CA LEU A 219 1.27 12.95 -26.57
C LEU A 219 2.24 11.82 -26.94
N ALA A 220 3.38 11.72 -26.25
CA ALA A 220 4.41 10.74 -26.59
C ALA A 220 3.93 9.29 -26.42
N THR A 221 3.25 9.00 -25.31
CA THR A 221 2.69 7.67 -25.02
C THR A 221 1.58 7.33 -26.01
N THR A 222 0.68 8.27 -26.28
CA THR A 222 -0.43 8.11 -27.23
C THR A 222 0.07 7.82 -28.64
N VAL A 223 1.05 8.58 -29.14
CA VAL A 223 1.62 8.36 -30.49
C VAL A 223 2.30 7.00 -30.60
N ARG A 224 3.06 6.58 -29.57
CA ARG A 224 3.69 5.25 -29.55
C ARG A 224 2.63 4.15 -29.53
N LEU A 225 1.59 4.29 -28.72
CA LEU A 225 0.51 3.32 -28.62
C LEU A 225 -0.29 3.23 -29.93
N ALA A 226 -0.58 4.36 -30.57
CA ALA A 226 -1.22 4.39 -31.89
C ALA A 226 -0.37 3.65 -32.94
N ARG A 227 0.95 3.88 -32.95
CA ARG A 227 1.88 3.15 -33.83
C ARG A 227 1.90 1.65 -33.54
N ALA A 228 1.90 1.26 -32.26
CA ALA A 228 1.86 -0.14 -31.86
C ALA A 228 0.55 -0.81 -32.32
N ARG A 229 -0.59 -0.15 -32.10
CA ARG A 229 -1.90 -0.60 -32.59
C ARG A 229 -1.93 -0.76 -34.10
N GLU A 230 -1.51 0.25 -34.85
CA GLU A 230 -1.48 0.21 -36.32
C GLU A 230 -0.62 -0.95 -36.85
N ARG A 231 0.56 -1.17 -36.27
CA ARG A 231 1.44 -2.30 -36.62
C ARG A 231 0.77 -3.65 -36.32
N PHE A 232 0.14 -3.79 -35.17
CA PHE A 232 -0.55 -5.01 -34.76
C PHE A 232 -1.72 -5.32 -35.69
N TRP A 233 -2.64 -4.37 -35.89
CA TRP A 233 -3.85 -4.58 -36.69
C TRP A 233 -3.56 -4.74 -38.18
N ARG A 234 -2.51 -4.10 -38.73
CA ARG A 234 -2.03 -4.38 -40.09
C ARG A 234 -1.50 -5.80 -40.25
N ALA A 235 -0.73 -6.28 -39.28
CA ALA A 235 -0.20 -7.64 -39.30
C ALA A 235 -1.32 -8.69 -39.19
N GLU A 236 -2.33 -8.44 -38.36
CA GLU A 236 -3.54 -9.26 -38.27
C GLU A 236 -4.31 -9.27 -39.60
N ALA A 237 -4.58 -8.11 -40.19
CA ALA A 237 -5.26 -8.02 -41.48
C ALA A 237 -4.51 -8.74 -42.61
N ALA A 238 -3.17 -8.62 -42.66
CA ALA A 238 -2.34 -9.33 -43.62
C ALA A 238 -2.36 -10.86 -43.41
N ALA A 239 -2.35 -11.32 -42.16
CA ALA A 239 -2.46 -12.74 -41.84
C ALA A 239 -3.79 -13.33 -42.34
N VAL A 240 -4.90 -12.61 -42.13
CA VAL A 240 -6.23 -12.99 -42.65
C VAL A 240 -6.24 -13.03 -44.18
N ALA A 241 -5.69 -12.00 -44.84
CA ALA A 241 -5.63 -11.92 -46.29
C ALA A 241 -4.81 -13.06 -46.93
N SER A 242 -3.78 -13.54 -46.23
CA SER A 242 -2.95 -14.67 -46.67
C SER A 242 -3.59 -16.06 -46.46
N GLY A 243 -4.86 -16.12 -46.06
CA GLY A 243 -5.57 -17.39 -45.80
C GLY A 243 -5.30 -17.96 -44.40
N GLY A 244 -4.66 -17.19 -43.51
CA GLY A 244 -4.56 -17.54 -42.11
C GLY A 244 -5.94 -17.53 -41.46
N ARG A 245 -6.31 -18.61 -40.76
CA ARG A 245 -7.52 -18.63 -39.94
C ARG A 245 -7.40 -17.53 -38.89
N LEU A 246 -8.39 -16.64 -38.80
CA LEU A 246 -8.56 -15.80 -37.60
C LEU A 246 -8.60 -16.77 -36.42
N GLU A 247 -7.57 -16.75 -35.57
CA GLU A 247 -7.63 -17.41 -34.28
C GLU A 247 -8.65 -16.62 -33.47
N GLU A 248 -9.94 -16.97 -33.62
CA GLU A 248 -10.97 -16.55 -32.68
C GLU A 248 -10.43 -16.88 -31.30
N ASP A 249 -10.40 -15.86 -30.42
CA ASP A 249 -10.28 -16.08 -29.00
C ASP A 249 -11.37 -17.09 -28.66
N VAL A 250 -10.99 -18.36 -28.49
CA VAL A 250 -11.86 -19.37 -27.91
C VAL A 250 -12.24 -18.74 -26.58
N ARG A 251 -13.46 -18.19 -26.54
CA ARG A 251 -14.17 -17.89 -25.31
C ARG A 251 -14.26 -19.24 -24.64
N LEU A 252 -13.23 -19.57 -23.84
CA LEU A 252 -13.25 -20.68 -22.94
C LEU A 252 -14.51 -20.45 -22.13
N SER A 253 -15.53 -21.26 -22.40
CA SER A 253 -16.65 -21.47 -21.52
C SER A 253 -16.02 -21.94 -20.21
N ALA A 254 -15.74 -20.98 -19.34
CA ALA A 254 -15.15 -21.20 -18.05
C ALA A 254 -16.18 -21.98 -17.23
N GLY A 255 -16.03 -23.31 -17.22
CA GLY A 255 -16.65 -24.13 -16.20
C GLY A 255 -16.18 -23.67 -14.82
N PRO A 256 -16.96 -23.86 -13.75
CA PRO A 256 -16.80 -23.10 -12.50
C PRO A 256 -15.56 -23.48 -11.66
N PHE A 257 -14.66 -24.33 -12.17
CA PHE A 257 -13.64 -25.00 -11.36
C PHE A 257 -12.24 -25.11 -11.99
N SER A 258 -11.86 -24.24 -12.93
CA SER A 258 -10.45 -24.15 -13.38
C SER A 258 -9.64 -23.22 -12.48
N ARG A 259 -9.45 -23.65 -11.24
CA ARG A 259 -8.55 -23.07 -10.25
C ARG A 259 -7.11 -23.49 -10.62
N TRP A 260 -6.32 -22.53 -11.11
CA TRP A 260 -4.89 -22.61 -11.49
C TRP A 260 -4.56 -23.32 -12.81
N GLY A 261 -4.27 -22.53 -13.85
CA GLY A 261 -3.69 -22.99 -15.10
C GLY A 261 -2.92 -21.86 -15.77
N MET A 262 -1.60 -21.94 -15.64
CA MET A 262 -0.53 -21.19 -16.30
C MET A 262 -0.90 -20.40 -17.57
N ARG A 263 -0.28 -19.21 -17.71
CA ARG A 263 0.17 -18.58 -18.97
C ARG A 263 -0.33 -19.31 -20.23
N ALA A 264 -1.63 -19.20 -20.55
CA ALA A 264 -2.08 -19.55 -21.88
C ALA A 264 -1.47 -18.48 -22.78
N ASN A 265 -0.37 -18.83 -23.43
CA ASN A 265 0.36 -17.96 -24.32
C ASN A 265 -0.47 -17.82 -25.60
N CYS A 266 -1.56 -17.03 -25.54
CA CYS A 266 -2.39 -16.75 -26.70
C CYS A 266 -1.45 -16.16 -27.77
N PRO A 267 -1.33 -16.77 -28.96
CA PRO A 267 -0.42 -16.29 -30.00
C PRO A 267 -0.67 -14.82 -30.36
N ARG A 268 -1.94 -14.40 -30.35
CA ARG A 268 -2.38 -13.01 -30.48
C ARG A 268 -1.75 -12.08 -29.45
N ARG A 269 -1.75 -12.46 -28.17
CA ARG A 269 -1.11 -11.69 -27.08
C ARG A 269 0.40 -11.66 -27.22
N ALA A 270 1.02 -12.79 -27.55
CA ALA A 270 2.48 -12.86 -27.77
C ALA A 270 2.92 -11.93 -28.91
N ARG A 271 2.13 -11.85 -30.00
CA ARG A 271 2.36 -10.94 -31.12
C ARG A 271 2.23 -9.48 -30.67
N ALA A 272 1.18 -9.13 -29.93
CA ALA A 272 1.01 -7.78 -29.38
C ALA A 272 2.16 -7.40 -28.44
N THR A 273 2.62 -8.31 -27.57
CA THR A 273 3.78 -8.09 -26.70
C THR A 273 5.05 -7.75 -27.51
N ARG A 274 5.33 -8.47 -28.60
CA ARG A 274 6.48 -8.15 -29.47
C ARG A 274 6.37 -6.75 -30.07
N VAL A 275 5.20 -6.42 -30.65
CA VAL A 275 4.97 -5.10 -31.27
C VAL A 275 5.12 -3.98 -30.24
N VAL A 276 4.59 -4.16 -29.03
CA VAL A 276 4.75 -3.19 -27.94
C VAL A 276 6.22 -3.05 -27.55
N HIS A 277 6.94 -4.15 -27.37
CA HIS A 277 8.36 -4.12 -27.02
C HIS A 277 9.18 -3.36 -28.07
N ASP A 278 8.97 -3.64 -29.36
CA ASP A 278 9.67 -2.98 -30.46
C ASP A 278 9.43 -1.46 -30.53
N VAL A 279 8.25 -1.00 -30.08
CA VAL A 279 7.87 0.41 -30.14
C VAL A 279 8.33 1.19 -28.90
N PHE A 280 8.24 0.58 -27.72
CA PHE A 280 8.49 1.25 -26.44
C PHE A 280 9.90 0.99 -25.89
N TRP A 281 10.52 -0.13 -26.24
CA TRP A 281 11.87 -0.55 -25.84
C TRP A 281 12.67 -1.05 -27.05
N PRO A 282 12.94 -0.20 -28.07
CA PRO A 282 13.76 -0.60 -29.20
C PRO A 282 15.17 -0.94 -28.71
N THR A 283 15.69 -2.11 -29.11
CA THR A 283 17.10 -2.45 -28.89
C THR A 283 17.96 -1.50 -29.71
N SER A 284 18.92 -0.80 -29.10
CA SER A 284 19.91 -0.04 -29.87
C SER A 284 20.79 -1.00 -30.66
N GLU A 285 21.34 -0.53 -31.79
CA GLU A 285 22.25 -1.31 -32.64
C GLU A 285 23.53 -1.77 -31.88
N ASP A 286 23.80 -1.20 -30.69
CA ASP A 286 24.93 -1.53 -29.81
C ASP A 286 24.62 -2.59 -28.72
N GLY A 287 23.52 -3.35 -28.85
CA GLY A 287 23.25 -4.51 -27.99
C GLY A 287 22.86 -4.19 -26.53
N HIS A 288 22.66 -2.93 -26.18
CA HIS A 288 22.15 -2.52 -24.87
C HIS A 288 20.65 -2.24 -24.99
N ALA A 289 19.82 -2.92 -24.17
CA ALA A 289 18.40 -2.63 -24.09
C ALA A 289 18.23 -1.16 -23.69
N ALA A 290 17.70 -0.32 -24.59
CA ALA A 290 17.36 1.04 -24.22
C ALA A 290 16.26 0.97 -23.15
N CYS A 291 16.54 1.46 -21.94
CA CYS A 291 15.47 1.75 -20.99
C CYS A 291 14.39 2.56 -21.72
N ALA A 292 13.11 2.23 -21.50
CA ALA A 292 12.02 3.04 -22.03
C ALA A 292 12.36 4.51 -21.82
N PRO A 293 12.25 5.36 -22.84
CA PRO A 293 12.51 6.78 -22.67
C PRO A 293 11.57 7.26 -21.57
N ARG A 294 12.14 7.60 -20.40
CA ARG A 294 11.42 8.27 -19.32
C ARG A 294 10.81 9.51 -19.97
N VAL A 295 9.52 9.46 -20.28
CA VAL A 295 8.82 10.58 -20.89
C VAL A 295 8.97 11.70 -19.87
N GLY A 296 9.62 12.80 -20.29
CA GLY A 296 10.00 13.91 -19.43
C GLY A 296 8.83 14.39 -18.59
N HIS A 297 8.76 13.91 -17.37
CA HIS A 297 8.05 14.52 -16.27
C HIS A 297 9.13 15.03 -15.32
N ASP A 298 9.62 16.24 -15.61
CA ASP A 298 10.43 17.05 -14.69
C ASP A 298 9.61 17.53 -13.47
N VAL A 299 8.74 16.67 -12.92
CA VAL A 299 7.89 17.05 -11.78
C VAL A 299 8.06 16.12 -10.60
N PHE A 300 8.43 14.84 -10.76
CA PHE A 300 8.71 13.97 -9.61
C PHE A 300 9.72 12.87 -9.98
N ARG A 301 11.01 13.18 -9.82
CA ARG A 301 12.06 12.17 -9.71
C ARG A 301 11.85 11.39 -8.40
N PRO A 302 11.96 10.05 -8.37
CA PRO A 302 12.14 9.33 -7.12
C PRO A 302 13.35 9.92 -6.42
N LEU A 303 13.16 10.40 -5.20
CA LEU A 303 14.22 11.08 -4.47
C LEU A 303 15.36 10.10 -4.22
N SER A 304 16.61 10.52 -4.46
CA SER A 304 17.76 9.72 -4.03
C SER A 304 17.75 9.55 -2.51
N GLU A 305 18.50 8.57 -1.97
CA GLU A 305 18.65 8.39 -0.51
C GLU A 305 19.08 9.71 0.17
N ASP A 306 19.90 10.52 -0.51
CA ASP A 306 20.32 11.84 -0.06
C ASP A 306 19.18 12.87 -0.01
N GLU A 307 18.25 12.82 -0.98
CA GLU A 307 17.09 13.70 -1.03
C GLU A 307 15.98 13.27 -0.05
N HIS A 308 15.90 11.98 0.28
CA HIS A 308 15.08 11.47 1.38
C HIS A 308 15.59 11.96 2.75
N ALA A 309 16.91 11.92 2.95
CA ALA A 309 17.53 12.50 4.15
C ALA A 309 17.31 14.02 4.22
N ALA A 310 17.47 14.75 3.11
CA ALA A 310 17.25 16.20 3.05
C ALA A 310 15.79 16.58 3.32
N ARG A 311 14.81 15.79 2.86
CA ARG A 311 13.39 16.02 3.18
C ARG A 311 13.02 15.65 4.61
N ALA A 312 13.63 14.63 5.19
CA ALA A 312 13.47 14.34 6.61
C ALA A 312 13.95 15.54 7.46
N SER A 313 15.04 16.20 7.07
CA SER A 313 15.50 17.44 7.69
C SER A 313 14.60 18.65 7.43
N SER A 314 13.99 18.76 6.24
CA SER A 314 13.07 19.85 5.90
C SER A 314 11.69 19.75 6.56
N ILE A 315 11.27 18.55 6.98
CA ILE A 315 10.05 18.35 7.77
C ILE A 315 10.33 18.62 9.26
N ALA A 316 11.58 18.41 9.71
CA ALA A 316 12.03 18.62 11.09
C ALA A 316 12.58 20.05 11.38
N SER A 317 12.44 21.00 10.45
CA SER A 317 12.92 22.41 10.58
C SER A 317 11.75 23.39 10.64
#